data_AF-A0A923QM44-F1
#
_entry.id   AF-A0A923QM44-F1
#
_cell.length_a   1.000
_cell.length_b   1.000
_cell.length_c   1.000
_cell.angle_alpha   90.00
_cell.angle_beta   90.00
_cell.angle_gamma   90.00
#
_symmetry.space_group_name_H-M   'P 1'
#
loop_
_entity.id
_entity.type
_entity.pdbx_description
1 polymer ?
#
loop_
_entity_poly.entity_id
_entity_poly.type
_entity_poly.pdbx_seq_one_letter_code
_entity_poly.pdbx_strand_id
1 'polypeptide(L)' 'PAWRRQFAGKSLAQPIKAGEDISVISGATLSCNHVTDGVRRIVAVLSVLREGGLLAAI' A
#
# COMPACT_ATOMS: atom_id res chain seq x y z
N PRO A 1 -6.86 -12.24 6.86
CA PRO A 1 -7.58 -11.15 7.57
C PRO A 1 -8.22 -10.17 6.57
N ALA A 2 -9.44 -9.69 6.82
CA ALA A 2 -10.17 -8.81 5.89
C ALA A 2 -9.44 -7.48 5.62
N TRP A 3 -8.91 -6.83 6.66
CA TRP A 3 -8.26 -5.52 6.55
C TRP A 3 -7.13 -5.46 5.52
N ARG A 4 -6.22 -6.44 5.51
CA ARG A 4 -5.07 -6.50 4.59
C ARG A 4 -5.46 -6.69 3.12
N ARG A 5 -6.67 -7.16 2.82
CA ARG A 5 -7.12 -7.36 1.43
C ARG A 5 -7.35 -6.03 0.70
N GLN A 6 -7.52 -4.93 1.44
CA GLN A 6 -7.69 -3.58 0.86
C GLN A 6 -6.47 -3.08 0.06
N PHE A 7 -5.29 -3.67 0.30
CA PHE A 7 -4.07 -3.31 -0.42
C PHE A 7 -3.89 -4.07 -1.74
N ALA A 8 -4.68 -5.12 -1.99
CA ALA A 8 -4.53 -5.95 -3.17
C ALA A 8 -4.82 -5.14 -4.43
N GLY A 9 -3.92 -5.19 -5.41
CA GLY A 9 -4.06 -4.50 -6.70
C GLY A 9 -3.82 -2.98 -6.65
N LYS A 10 -3.58 -2.38 -5.48
CA LYS A 10 -3.22 -0.96 -5.41
C LYS A 10 -1.82 -0.72 -5.99
N SER A 11 -1.70 0.35 -6.75
CA SER A 11 -0.45 0.83 -7.34
C SER A 11 -0.30 2.33 -7.10
N LEU A 12 0.83 2.92 -7.49
CA LEU A 12 1.02 4.37 -7.41
C LEU A 12 0.05 5.19 -8.29
N ALA A 13 -0.69 4.56 -9.20
CA ALA A 13 -1.74 5.22 -9.96
C ALA A 13 -2.95 5.62 -9.09
N GLN A 14 -3.07 5.04 -7.89
CA GLN A 14 -4.12 5.35 -6.93
C GLN A 14 -3.53 5.76 -5.58
N PRO A 15 -4.19 6.66 -4.83
CA PRO A 15 -3.76 6.95 -3.48
C PRO A 15 -3.88 5.71 -2.57
N ILE A 16 -2.89 5.60 -1.67
CA ILE A 16 -2.80 4.59 -0.62
C ILE A 16 -2.70 5.37 0.69
N LYS A 17 -3.84 5.82 1.22
CA LYS A 17 -3.93 6.63 2.43
C LYS A 17 -4.89 6.03 3.46
N ALA A 18 -4.44 5.95 4.71
CA ALA A 18 -5.26 5.44 5.79
C ALA A 18 -6.37 6.44 6.15
N GLY A 19 -7.56 5.93 6.43
CA GLY A 19 -8.76 6.73 6.72
C GLY A 19 -9.51 7.22 5.48
N GLU A 20 -8.92 7.08 4.29
CA GLU A 20 -9.53 7.44 3.01
C GLU A 20 -9.63 6.21 2.11
N ASP A 21 -8.48 5.71 1.64
CA ASP A 21 -8.41 4.55 0.73
C ASP A 21 -8.34 3.20 1.44
N ILE A 22 -7.85 3.22 2.68
CA ILE A 22 -7.69 2.06 3.54
C ILE A 22 -8.43 2.34 4.83
N SER A 23 -9.49 1.58 5.11
CA SER A 23 -10.27 1.74 6.34
C SER A 23 -9.39 1.51 7.57
N VAL A 24 -9.59 2.32 8.60
CA VAL A 24 -8.91 2.17 9.90
C VAL A 24 -9.72 1.25 10.80
N ILE A 25 -9.04 0.44 11.62
CA ILE A 25 -9.68 -0.34 12.67
C ILE A 25 -9.78 0.53 13.93
N SER A 26 -10.96 0.57 14.55
CA SER A 26 -11.18 1.29 15.81
C SER A 26 -10.15 0.89 16.87
N GLY A 27 -9.55 1.88 17.53
CA GLY A 27 -8.50 1.68 18.54
C GLY A 27 -7.11 1.33 17.98
N ALA A 28 -6.95 1.20 16.66
CA ALA A 28 -5.67 0.85 16.02
C ALA A 28 -5.21 1.89 14.97
N THR A 29 -5.65 3.14 15.08
CA THR A 29 -5.37 4.21 14.09
C THR A 29 -3.89 4.35 13.78
N LEU A 30 -3.03 4.46 14.80
CA LEU A 30 -1.59 4.65 14.61
C LEU A 30 -0.97 3.45 13.86
N SER A 31 -1.34 2.24 14.22
CA SER A 31 -0.85 1.02 13.57
C SER A 31 -1.32 0.93 12.11
N CYS A 32 -2.61 1.19 11.85
CA CYS A 32 -3.13 1.20 10.49
C CYS A 32 -2.45 2.26 9.62
N ASN A 33 -2.20 3.46 10.16
CA ASN A 33 -1.49 4.52 9.45
C ASN A 33 -0.07 4.08 9.06
N HIS A 34 0.72 3.61 10.03
CA HIS A 34 2.11 3.20 9.76
C HIS A 34 2.22 2.03 8.78
N VAL A 35 1.34 1.03 8.88
CA VAL A 35 1.33 -0.08 7.92
C VAL A 35 0.96 0.43 6.52
N THR A 36 -0.03 1.32 6.42
CA THR A 36 -0.44 1.90 5.13
C THR A 36 0.69 2.71 4.49
N ASP A 37 1.40 3.53 5.28
CA ASP A 37 2.56 4.28 4.83
C ASP A 37 3.71 3.36 4.39
N GLY A 38 3.95 2.29 5.14
CA GLY A 38 4.93 1.27 4.79
C GLY A 38 4.61 0.61 3.46
N VAL A 39 3.35 0.18 3.26
CA VAL A 39 2.90 -0.40 1.97
C VAL A 39 3.06 0.60 0.84
N ARG A 40 2.67 1.86 1.02
CA ARG A 40 2.85 2.91 0.01
C ARG A 40 4.31 3.06 -0.42
N ARG A 41 5.24 3.08 0.54
CA ARG A 41 6.68 3.17 0.25
C ARG A 41 7.20 1.96 -0.51
N ILE A 42 6.80 0.75 -0.11
CA ILE A 42 7.18 -0.49 -0.81
C ILE A 42 6.65 -0.48 -2.24
N VAL A 43 5.38 -0.13 -2.44
CA VAL A 43 4.78 -0.01 -3.78
C VAL A 43 5.56 1.01 -4.63
N ALA A 44 6.00 2.13 -4.05
CA ALA A 44 6.81 3.10 -4.77
C ALA A 44 8.16 2.54 -5.23
N VAL A 45 8.85 1.81 -4.35
CA VAL A 45 10.11 1.12 -4.71
C VAL A 45 9.87 0.09 -5.80
N LEU A 46 8.80 -0.71 -5.69
CA LEU A 46 8.45 -1.71 -6.70
C LEU A 46 8.12 -1.07 -8.06
N SER A 47 7.46 0.09 -8.08
CA SER A 47 7.21 0.85 -9.31
C SER A 47 8.51 1.27 -9.98
N VAL A 48 9.44 1.86 -9.24
CA VAL A 48 10.75 2.28 -9.77
C VAL A 48 11.55 1.07 -10.30
N LEU A 49 11.58 -0.03 -9.54
CA LEU A 49 12.28 -1.25 -9.96
C LEU A 49 11.67 -1.87 -11.21
N ARG A 50 10.33 -1.83 -11.34
CA ARG A 50 9.62 -2.31 -12.53
C ARG A 50 9.88 -1.44 -13.75
N GLU A 51 9.85 -0.11 -13.58
CA GLU A 51 10.16 0.85 -14.65
C GLU A 51 11.61 0.71 -15.12
N GLY A 52 12.54 0.41 -14.21
CA GLY A 52 13.94 0.13 -14.53
C GLY A 52 14.21 -1.26 -15.13
N GLY A 53 13.18 -2.10 -15.35
CA GLY A 53 13.34 -3.45 -15.90
C GLY A 53 14.00 -4.46 -14.95
N LEU A 54 14.16 -4.12 -13.68
CA LEU A 54 14.80 -4.96 -12.65
C LEU A 54 13.82 -5.96 -11.99
N LEU A 55 12.52 -5.81 -12.26
CA LEU A 55 11.47 -6.74 -11.85
C LEU A 55 10.65 -7.17 -13.06
N ALA A 56 10.56 -8.48 -13.29
CA ALA A 56 9.71 -9.05 -14.32
C ALA A 56 8.21 -8.83 -13.98
N ALA A 57 7.39 -8.67 -15.02
CA ALA A 57 5.94 -8.67 -14.85
C ALA A 57 5.48 -10.10 -14.51
N ILE A 58 5.12 -10.30 -13.24
CA ILE A 58 4.36 -11.47 -12.76
C ILE A 58 2.91 -11.33 -13.19
#